data_AF-A0AAU5T1F0-F1
#
_entry.id   AF-A0AAU5T1F0-F1
#
_cell.length_a   1.000
_cell.length_b   1.000
_cell.length_c   1.000
_cell.angle_alpha   90.00
_cell.angle_beta   90.00
_cell.angle_gamma   90.00
#
_symmetry.space_group_name_H-M   'P 1'
#
loop_
_entity.id
_entity.type
_entity.pdbx_description
1 polymer ?
#
loop_
_entity_poly.entity_id
_entity_poly.type
_entity_poly.pdbx_seq_one_letter_code
_entity_poly.pdbx_strand_id
1 'polypeptide(L)'
;MKELFTAVFDAAWQQDGIRVRIPERGGVAASFAYGVPVHAFNRLYGIVRPCPELVPLSPQLAYHQVFARNAKEVQALETGGLRTSRLTHFDLANHEQMALC
;
A
#
# COMPACT_ATOMS: atom_id res chain seq x y z
N MET A 1 -0.27 7.02 10.41
CA MET A 1 -0.18 6.89 8.93
C MET A 1 1.25 7.04 8.40
N LYS A 2 2.06 7.96 8.95
CA LYS A 2 3.45 8.24 8.51
C LYS A 2 4.37 7.01 8.50
N GLU A 3 4.27 6.13 9.49
CA GLU A 3 5.14 4.96 9.64
C GLU A 3 5.11 3.99 8.46
N LEU A 4 3.92 3.71 7.89
CA LEU A 4 3.82 2.80 6.76
C LEU A 4 4.46 3.40 5.51
N PHE A 5 4.28 4.70 5.28
CA PHE A 5 4.96 5.38 4.18
C PHE A 5 6.47 5.38 4.37
N THR A 6 6.96 5.62 5.60
CA THR A 6 8.39 5.47 5.91
C THR A 6 8.88 4.06 5.59
N ALA A 7 8.18 3.02 6.03
CA ALA A 7 8.55 1.63 5.74
C ALA A 7 8.58 1.32 4.23
N VAL A 8 7.59 1.82 3.48
CA VAL A 8 7.57 1.70 2.00
C VAL A 8 8.75 2.43 1.38
N PHE A 9 9.10 3.61 1.88
CA PHE A 9 10.17 4.43 1.32
C PHE A 9 11.55 3.83 1.62
N ASP A 10 11.75 3.35 2.85
CA ASP A 10 12.97 2.66 3.25
C ASP A 10 13.13 1.36 2.48
N ALA A 11 12.05 0.59 2.29
CA ALA A 11 12.10 -0.65 1.51
C ALA A 11 12.45 -0.39 0.04
N ALA A 12 11.84 0.63 -0.59
CA ALA A 12 12.17 1.03 -1.95
C ALA A 12 13.65 1.46 -2.09
N TRP A 13 14.19 2.12 -1.06
CA TRP A 13 15.59 2.50 -1.03
C TRP A 13 16.52 1.30 -0.83
N GLN A 14 16.20 0.41 0.10
CA GLN A 14 17.04 -0.74 0.45
C GLN A 14 17.04 -1.83 -0.62
N GLN A 15 15.89 -2.08 -1.25
CA GLN A 15 15.74 -3.16 -2.23
C GLN A 15 16.15 -2.70 -3.64
N ASP A 16 15.72 -1.50 -4.04
CA ASP A 16 15.87 -1.05 -5.43
C ASP A 16 16.77 0.17 -5.59
N GLY A 17 17.21 0.81 -4.50
CA GLY A 17 17.96 2.08 -4.56
C GLY A 17 17.12 3.26 -5.06
N ILE A 18 15.79 3.15 -4.98
CA ILE A 18 14.86 4.10 -5.59
C ILE A 18 14.28 5.04 -4.54
N ARG A 19 14.26 6.35 -4.85
CA ARG A 19 13.50 7.33 -4.06
C ARG A 19 12.06 7.41 -4.55
N VAL A 20 11.15 7.02 -3.67
CA VAL A 20 9.71 7.12 -3.87
C VAL A 20 9.15 8.36 -3.16
N ARG A 21 8.04 8.88 -3.66
CA ARG A 21 7.32 10.02 -3.08
C ARG A 21 5.82 9.88 -3.31
N ILE A 22 5.04 10.54 -2.46
CA ILE A 22 3.63 10.82 -2.74
C ILE A 22 3.58 12.16 -3.48
N PRO A 23 2.93 12.26 -4.65
CA PRO A 23 2.80 13.55 -5.33
C PRO A 23 2.07 14.56 -4.43
N GLU A 24 2.39 15.85 -4.52
CA GLU A 24 1.73 16.89 -3.69
C GLU A 24 0.22 16.99 -3.94
N ARG A 25 -0.25 16.62 -5.15
CA ARG A 25 -1.68 16.46 -5.48
C ARG A 25 -2.15 14.99 -5.42
N GLY A 26 -1.26 14.08 -5.02
CA GLY A 26 -1.49 12.65 -4.95
C GLY A 26 -2.14 12.28 -3.62
N GLY A 27 -3.46 12.19 -3.62
CA GLY A 27 -4.24 11.63 -2.52
C GLY A 27 -4.60 10.17 -2.77
N VAL A 28 -5.56 9.67 -1.99
CA VAL A 28 -6.25 8.42 -2.30
C VAL A 28 -6.83 8.46 -3.71
N ALA A 29 -6.65 7.39 -4.48
CA ALA A 29 -7.18 7.30 -5.84
C ALA A 29 -8.32 6.28 -5.87
N ALA A 30 -9.52 6.71 -6.30
CA ALA A 30 -10.68 5.83 -6.42
C ALA A 30 -10.41 4.64 -7.37
N SER A 31 -9.62 4.89 -8.43
CA SER A 31 -9.13 3.85 -9.34
C SER A 31 -8.18 2.84 -8.68
N PHE A 32 -7.73 3.05 -7.46
CA PHE A 32 -6.88 2.11 -6.75
C PHE A 32 -7.54 1.67 -5.44
N ALA A 33 -8.87 1.50 -5.47
CA ALA A 33 -9.69 1.20 -4.30
C ALA A 33 -9.43 2.18 -3.14
N TYR A 34 -9.25 3.47 -3.45
CA TYR A 34 -8.86 4.51 -2.48
C TYR A 34 -7.51 4.27 -1.78
N GLY A 35 -6.64 3.44 -2.36
CA GLY A 35 -5.24 3.35 -1.97
C GLY A 35 -4.46 4.59 -2.35
N VAL A 36 -3.32 4.80 -1.70
CA VAL A 36 -2.44 5.94 -1.93
C VAL A 36 -1.33 5.54 -2.91
N PRO A 37 -1.28 6.14 -4.11
CA PRO A 37 -0.27 5.80 -5.10
C PRO A 37 1.08 6.48 -4.77
N VAL A 38 2.12 5.67 -4.58
CA VAL A 38 3.50 6.13 -4.43
C VAL A 38 4.21 6.09 -5.78
N HIS A 39 5.03 7.10 -6.05
CA HIS A 39 5.68 7.29 -7.35
C HIS A 39 7.20 7.35 -7.22
N ALA A 40 7.89 6.74 -8.19
CA ALA A 40 9.33 6.85 -8.40
C ALA A 40 9.59 7.42 -9.79
N PHE A 41 10.47 8.43 -9.91
CA PHE A 41 10.80 9.05 -11.21
C PHE A 41 9.57 9.41 -12.08
N ASN A 42 8.50 9.93 -11.45
CA ASN A 42 7.21 10.24 -12.06
C ASN A 42 6.41 9.04 -12.64
N ARG A 43 6.76 7.81 -12.26
CA ARG A 43 6.00 6.59 -12.58
C ARG A 43 5.40 5.98 -11.32
N LEU A 44 4.26 5.31 -11.46
CA LEU A 44 3.63 4.59 -10.36
C LEU A 44 4.56 3.46 -9.91
N TYR A 45 5.00 3.53 -8.66
CA TYR A 45 5.82 2.50 -8.03
C TYR A 45 4.95 1.45 -7.35
N GLY A 46 3.90 1.89 -6.65
CA GLY A 46 2.95 1.00 -6.00
C GLY A 46 1.84 1.74 -5.29
N ILE A 47 0.98 0.99 -4.63
CA ILE A 47 -0.26 1.47 -4.02
C ILE A 47 -0.27 1.04 -2.56
N VAL A 48 -0.37 2.01 -1.66
CA VAL A 48 -0.36 1.80 -0.22
C VAL A 48 -1.79 1.73 0.30
N ARG A 49 -2.12 0.66 1.04
CA ARG A 49 -3.42 0.40 1.69
C ARG A 49 -4.65 0.66 0.80
N PRO A 50 -4.85 -0.11 -0.28
CA PRO A 50 -6.14 -0.13 -0.95
C PRO A 50 -7.24 -0.61 0.02
N CYS A 51 -8.47 -0.15 -0.16
CA CYS A 51 -9.62 -0.58 0.62
C CYS A 51 -10.07 -1.98 0.16
N PRO A 52 -10.08 -3.00 1.05
CA PRO A 52 -10.43 -4.37 0.68
C PRO A 52 -11.81 -4.51 0.04
N GLU A 53 -12.80 -3.76 0.53
CA GLU A 53 -14.18 -3.81 0.03
C GLU A 53 -14.31 -3.32 -1.42
N LEU A 54 -13.38 -2.47 -1.86
CA LEU A 54 -13.40 -1.86 -3.19
C LEU A 54 -12.40 -2.52 -4.16
N VAL A 55 -11.66 -3.53 -3.70
CA VAL A 55 -10.77 -4.34 -4.53
C VAL A 55 -11.50 -4.97 -5.73
N PRO A 56 -12.70 -5.58 -5.59
CA PRO A 56 -13.41 -6.16 -6.73
C PRO A 56 -13.75 -5.14 -7.82
N LEU A 57 -13.86 -3.86 -7.45
CA LEU A 57 -14.17 -2.75 -8.35
C LEU A 57 -12.91 -2.14 -8.98
N SER A 58 -11.71 -2.57 -8.57
CA SER A 58 -10.42 -2.03 -9.01
C SER A 58 -9.50 -3.14 -9.55
N PRO A 59 -9.88 -3.84 -10.64
CA PRO A 59 -9.13 -5.00 -11.15
C PRO A 59 -7.67 -4.69 -11.53
N GLN A 60 -7.37 -3.45 -11.86
CA GLN A 60 -6.02 -2.95 -12.14
C GLN A 60 -5.05 -3.15 -10.97
N LEU A 61 -5.53 -3.26 -9.73
CA LEU A 61 -4.68 -3.53 -8.55
C LEU A 61 -3.88 -4.83 -8.69
N ALA A 62 -4.39 -5.82 -9.43
CA ALA A 62 -3.69 -7.08 -9.65
C ALA A 62 -2.35 -6.91 -10.39
N TYR A 63 -2.20 -5.83 -11.17
CA TYR A 63 -0.99 -5.56 -11.96
C TYR A 63 0.03 -4.65 -11.25
N HIS A 64 -0.32 -4.11 -10.08
CA HIS A 64 0.51 -3.14 -9.36
C HIS A 64 1.12 -3.74 -8.09
N GLN A 65 2.22 -3.14 -7.64
CA GLN A 65 2.78 -3.43 -6.32
C GLN A 65 1.83 -2.88 -5.26
N VAL A 66 1.41 -3.72 -4.32
CA VAL A 66 0.50 -3.34 -3.24
C VAL A 66 1.22 -3.46 -1.90
N PHE A 67 1.17 -2.39 -1.12
CA PHE A 67 1.80 -2.29 0.18
C PHE A 67 0.74 -2.26 1.28
N ALA A 68 0.75 -3.30 2.11
CA ALA A 68 -0.13 -3.45 3.26
C ALA A 68 0.63 -3.18 4.56
N ARG A 69 -0.09 -2.83 5.62
CA ARG A 69 0.51 -2.58 6.94
C ARG A 69 1.02 -3.86 7.58
N ASN A 70 0.20 -4.90 7.58
CA ASN A 70 0.45 -6.16 8.28
C ASN A 70 -0.26 -7.34 7.59
N ALA A 71 -0.02 -8.54 8.09
CA ALA A 71 -0.61 -9.77 7.55
C ALA A 71 -2.15 -9.78 7.58
N LYS A 72 -2.79 -9.11 8.56
CA LYS A 72 -4.26 -9.01 8.61
C LYS A 72 -4.82 -8.21 7.43
N GLU A 73 -4.19 -7.09 7.09
CA GLU A 73 -4.57 -6.32 5.90
C GLU A 73 -4.34 -7.10 4.62
N VAL A 74 -3.27 -7.88 4.52
CA VAL A 74 -3.04 -8.77 3.37
C VAL A 74 -4.21 -9.74 3.22
N GLN A 75 -4.57 -10.42 4.32
CA GLN A 75 -5.65 -11.40 4.31
C GLN A 75 -6.99 -10.76 3.94
N ALA A 76 -7.26 -9.53 4.41
CA ALA A 76 -8.46 -8.79 4.04
C ALA A 76 -8.48 -8.47 2.53
N LEU A 77 -7.35 -8.02 1.97
CA LEU A 77 -7.23 -7.74 0.54
C LEU A 77 -7.40 -9.01 -0.31
N GLU A 78 -6.81 -10.12 0.09
CA GLU A 78 -6.96 -11.41 -0.58
C GLU A 78 -8.39 -11.92 -0.52
N THR A 79 -9.07 -11.73 0.62
CA THR A 79 -10.50 -12.06 0.80
C THR A 79 -11.37 -11.16 -0.09
N GLY A 80 -11.01 -9.88 -0.23
CA GLY A 80 -11.61 -8.95 -1.18
C GLY A 80 -11.31 -9.27 -2.65
N GLY A 81 -10.61 -10.36 -2.94
CA GLY A 81 -10.35 -10.84 -4.30
C GLY A 81 -9.05 -10.35 -4.91
N LEU A 82 -8.17 -9.69 -4.15
CA LEU A 82 -6.86 -9.29 -4.65
C LEU A 82 -5.97 -10.52 -4.77
N ARG A 83 -5.71 -10.95 -6.01
CA ARG A 83 -4.77 -12.03 -6.32
C ARG A 83 -3.56 -11.44 -7.03
N THR A 84 -2.64 -10.87 -6.25
CA THR A 84 -1.37 -10.33 -6.78
C THR A 84 -0.17 -11.02 -6.14
N SER A 85 0.82 -11.38 -6.95
CA SER A 85 2.11 -11.87 -6.46
C SER A 85 3.02 -10.74 -5.96
N ARG A 86 2.57 -9.48 -6.09
CA ARG A 86 3.32 -8.24 -5.80
C ARG A 86 2.79 -7.55 -4.55
N LEU A 87 2.38 -8.33 -3.55
CA LEU A 87 1.87 -7.85 -2.29
C LEU A 87 2.96 -7.93 -1.22
N THR A 88 3.30 -6.79 -0.62
CA THR A 88 4.29 -6.69 0.44
C THR A 88 3.64 -6.11 1.69
N HIS A 89 3.94 -6.69 2.85
CA HIS A 89 3.52 -6.16 4.15
C HIS A 89 4.72 -5.87 5.03
N PHE A 90 4.58 -4.90 5.94
CA PHE A 90 5.67 -4.41 6.79
C PHE A 90 5.54 -4.80 8.27
N ASP A 91 4.62 -5.72 8.57
CA ASP A 91 4.29 -6.20 9.92
C ASP A 91 4.23 -5.10 10.99
N LEU A 92 3.65 -3.95 10.63
CA LEU A 92 3.53 -2.82 11.54
C LEU A 92 2.31 -3.03 12.45
N ALA A 93 2.47 -2.74 13.74
CA ALA A 93 1.39 -2.82 14.74
C ALA A 93 0.15 -2.06 14.28
N ASN A 94 -1.06 -2.59 14.50
CA ASN A 94 -2.28 -1.80 14.24
C ASN A 94 -2.22 -0.51 15.06
N HIS A 95 -2.58 0.63 14.48
CA HIS A 95 -2.64 1.92 15.19
C HIS A 95 -3.55 1.86 16.43
N GLU A 96 -4.35 0.81 16.59
CA GLU A 96 -5.24 0.56 17.71
C GLU A 96 -4.55 0.00 18.97
N GLN A 97 -3.22 -0.24 18.97
CA GLN A 97 -2.51 -0.74 20.16
C GLN A 97 -1.70 0.31 20.95
N MET A 98 -1.85 1.62 20.65
CA MET A 98 -1.29 2.69 21.49
C MET A 98 -2.32 3.36 22.41
N ALA A 99 -3.44 2.70 22.69
CA ALA A 99 -4.43 3.18 23.65
C ALA A 99 -4.91 2.04 24.56
N LEU A 100 -4.01 1.41 25.32
CA LEU A 100 -4.33 0.70 26.57
C LEU A 100 -3.04 0.18 27.23
N CYS A 101 -2.44 1.05 28.05
CA CYS A 101 -2.08 0.86 29.46
C CYS A 101 -0.96 1.84 29.85
#